data_AF-A0A1F8DVM0-F1
#
_entry.id   AF-A0A1F8DVM0-F1
#
_cell.length_a   1.000
_cell.length_b   1.000
_cell.length_c   1.000
_cell.angle_alpha   90.00
_cell.angle_beta   90.00
_cell.angle_gamma   90.00
#
_symmetry.space_group_name_H-M   'P 1'
#
loop_
_entity.id
_entity.type
_entity.pdbx_description
1 polymer ?
#
loop_
_entity_poly.entity_id
_entity_poly.type
_entity_poly.pdbx_seq_one_letter_code
_entity_poly.pdbx_strand_id
1 'polypeptide(L)'
;MVQIAFGVVMAAVLAAIGGIIVVLFHNAKDRAKAKNQNISAHDVEGAVAAKYICYPRAKASAPVIRVPENRWEAVRKSGECELMLDIFCNDGCIFAERVSSGIFDALKVGSRMTVSYALNERTRERSCDRIKRHT
;
A
#
# COMPACT_ATOMS: atom_id res chain seq x y z
N MET A 1 2.12 -7.66 -66.31
CA MET A 1 3.14 -7.38 -65.27
C MET A 1 2.62 -6.55 -64.08
N VAL A 2 1.29 -6.36 -63.91
CA VAL A 2 0.74 -5.46 -62.86
C VAL A 2 0.28 -6.20 -61.59
N GLN A 3 -0.01 -7.50 -61.66
CA GLN A 3 -0.53 -8.27 -60.52
C GLN A 3 0.54 -8.69 -59.49
N ILE A 4 1.80 -8.88 -59.90
CA ILE A 4 2.88 -9.30 -58.99
C ILE A 4 3.34 -8.12 -58.11
N ALA A 5 3.25 -6.88 -58.64
CA ALA A 5 3.64 -5.69 -57.91
C ALA A 5 2.69 -5.37 -56.73
N PHE A 6 1.38 -5.59 -56.88
CA PHE A 6 0.40 -5.31 -55.83
C PHE A 6 0.49 -6.29 -54.64
N GLY A 7 0.79 -7.56 -54.88
CA GLY A 7 0.92 -8.57 -53.83
C GLY A 7 2.11 -8.33 -52.90
N VAL A 8 3.25 -7.91 -53.47
CA VAL A 8 4.47 -7.61 -52.69
C VAL A 8 4.30 -6.34 -51.84
N VAL A 9 3.60 -5.33 -52.37
CA VAL A 9 3.30 -4.10 -51.63
C VAL A 9 2.36 -4.37 -50.46
N MET A 10 1.31 -5.17 -50.65
CA MET A 10 0.38 -5.53 -49.55
C MET A 10 1.06 -6.35 -48.44
N ALA A 11 1.97 -7.28 -48.79
CA ALA A 11 2.73 -8.04 -47.81
C ALA A 11 3.70 -7.16 -47.00
N ALA A 12 4.33 -6.18 -47.62
CA ALA A 12 5.21 -5.23 -46.95
C ALA A 12 4.46 -4.30 -45.98
N VAL A 13 3.24 -3.87 -46.34
CA VAL A 13 2.39 -3.05 -45.46
C VAL A 13 1.94 -3.85 -44.23
N LEU A 14 1.54 -5.11 -44.39
CA LEU A 14 1.18 -5.99 -43.28
C LEU A 14 2.36 -6.26 -42.33
N ALA A 15 3.57 -6.46 -42.87
CA ALA A 15 4.78 -6.64 -42.07
C ALA A 15 5.17 -5.36 -41.30
N ALA A 16 5.00 -4.18 -41.90
CA ALA A 16 5.24 -2.90 -41.24
C ALA A 16 4.26 -2.65 -40.08
N ILE A 17 2.97 -2.95 -40.27
CA ILE A 17 1.95 -2.82 -39.22
C ILE A 17 2.23 -3.82 -38.09
N GLY A 18 2.57 -5.07 -38.41
CA GLY A 18 2.97 -6.08 -37.42
C GLY A 18 4.19 -5.66 -36.60
N GLY A 19 5.22 -5.10 -37.26
CA GLY A 19 6.41 -4.57 -36.60
C GLY A 19 6.12 -3.41 -35.65
N ILE A 20 5.27 -2.46 -36.05
CA ILE A 20 4.86 -1.32 -35.21
C ILE A 20 4.09 -1.80 -33.98
N ILE A 21 3.19 -2.78 -34.13
CA ILE A 21 2.43 -3.36 -33.01
C ILE A 21 3.37 -4.02 -32.00
N VAL A 22 4.37 -4.79 -32.45
CA VAL A 22 5.35 -5.44 -31.56
C VAL A 22 6.21 -4.41 -30.82
N VAL A 23 6.61 -3.31 -31.48
CA VAL A 23 7.35 -2.22 -30.83
C VAL A 23 6.49 -1.47 -29.81
N LEU A 24 5.21 -1.21 -30.12
CA LEU A 24 4.26 -0.60 -29.17
C LEU A 24 3.99 -1.50 -27.96
N PHE A 25 3.85 -2.81 -28.16
CA PHE A 25 3.66 -3.77 -27.06
C PHE A 25 4.92 -3.88 -26.18
N HIS A 26 6.12 -3.88 -26.75
CA HIS A 26 7.35 -3.85 -25.97
C HIS A 26 7.50 -2.53 -25.21
N ASN A 27 7.29 -1.38 -25.85
CA ASN A 27 7.35 -0.07 -25.20
C ASN A 27 6.29 0.09 -24.08
N ALA A 28 5.09 -0.49 -24.25
CA ALA A 28 4.06 -0.49 -23.22
C ALA A 28 4.44 -1.40 -22.04
N LYS A 29 5.01 -2.58 -22.31
CA LYS A 29 5.50 -3.51 -21.28
C LYS A 29 6.69 -2.94 -20.50
N ASP A 30 7.59 -2.23 -21.18
CA ASP A 30 8.74 -1.57 -20.55
C ASP A 30 8.32 -0.34 -19.73
N ARG A 31 7.33 0.45 -20.20
CA ARG A 31 6.73 1.51 -19.39
C ARG A 31 5.95 0.98 -18.18
N ALA A 32 5.26 -0.16 -18.31
CA ALA A 32 4.58 -0.79 -17.20
C ALA A 32 5.57 -1.31 -16.14
N LYS A 33 6.73 -1.82 -16.56
CA LYS A 33 7.83 -2.19 -15.64
C LYS A 33 8.51 -0.97 -15.01
N ALA A 34 8.67 0.13 -15.74
CA ALA A 34 9.30 1.35 -15.24
C ALA A 34 8.44 2.11 -14.21
N LYS A 35 7.11 1.97 -14.24
CA LYS A 35 6.21 2.69 -13.32
C LYS A 35 6.25 2.20 -11.87
N ASN A 36 6.98 1.12 -11.57
CA ASN A 36 7.03 0.49 -10.24
C ASN A 36 8.43 0.50 -9.62
N GLN A 37 9.39 1.28 -10.15
CA GLN A 37 10.78 1.29 -9.68
C GLN A 37 11.05 2.21 -8.49
N ASN A 38 10.09 3.05 -8.07
CA ASN A 38 10.27 3.97 -6.94
C ASN A 38 9.60 3.48 -5.65
N ILE A 39 9.16 2.22 -5.60
CA ILE A 39 8.56 1.64 -4.41
C ILE A 39 9.48 0.53 -3.91
N SER A 40 10.10 0.74 -2.76
CA SER A 40 10.91 -0.27 -2.07
C SER A 40 10.15 -0.83 -0.87
N ALA A 41 10.22 -2.15 -0.70
CA ALA A 41 9.61 -2.84 0.44
C ALA A 41 10.62 -2.94 1.59
N HIS A 42 10.16 -2.63 2.80
CA HIS A 42 10.98 -2.63 4.01
C HIS A 42 10.28 -3.41 5.11
N ASP A 43 11.05 -4.22 5.85
CA ASP A 43 10.60 -4.87 7.08
C ASP A 43 11.30 -4.22 8.26
N VAL A 44 10.53 -3.66 9.19
CA VAL A 44 11.06 -3.03 10.40
C VAL A 44 10.43 -3.63 11.65
N GLU A 45 11.25 -3.79 12.68
CA GLU A 45 10.73 -4.13 14.00
C GLU A 45 10.14 -2.88 14.68
N GLY A 46 9.10 -3.11 15.46
CA GLY A 46 8.47 -2.11 16.28
C GLY A 46 7.70 -2.73 17.44
N ALA A 47 7.01 -1.87 18.19
CA ALA A 47 6.15 -2.28 19.28
C ALA A 47 4.85 -1.48 19.27
N VAL A 48 3.80 -2.08 19.83
CA VAL A 48 2.54 -1.35 20.08
C VAL A 48 2.82 -0.20 21.04
N ALA A 49 2.71 1.02 20.56
CA ALA A 49 2.96 2.23 21.34
C ALA A 49 1.69 2.68 22.08
N ALA A 50 0.54 2.56 21.44
CA ALA A 50 -0.74 2.86 22.05
C ALA A 50 -1.86 1.99 21.47
N LYS A 51 -2.81 1.68 22.34
CA LYS A 51 -4.11 1.10 21.97
C LYS A 51 -5.16 2.22 21.96
N TYR A 52 -6.27 1.95 21.30
CA TYR A 52 -7.47 2.80 21.34
C TYR A 52 -7.24 4.19 20.73
N ILE A 53 -6.57 4.23 19.59
CA ILE A 53 -6.42 5.48 18.84
C ILE A 53 -7.65 5.63 17.94
N CYS A 54 -8.41 6.71 18.14
CA CYS A 54 -9.61 7.03 17.40
C CYS A 54 -9.25 7.92 16.21
N TYR A 55 -9.35 7.34 15.01
CA TYR A 55 -9.22 8.04 13.74
C TYR A 55 -10.61 8.45 13.23
N PRO A 56 -10.95 9.76 13.24
CA PRO A 56 -12.26 10.23 12.84
C PRO A 56 -12.53 9.97 11.34
N ARG A 57 -13.61 9.22 11.05
CA ARG A 57 -13.98 8.83 9.67
C ARG A 57 -14.36 10.00 8.77
N ALA A 58 -14.90 11.07 9.35
CA ALA A 58 -15.54 12.15 8.60
C ALA A 58 -14.61 13.30 8.21
N LYS A 59 -13.40 13.40 8.78
CA LYS A 59 -12.46 14.49 8.50
C LYS A 59 -11.03 13.99 8.57
N ALA A 60 -10.39 13.84 7.41
CA ALA A 60 -8.98 13.44 7.27
C ALA A 60 -7.99 14.37 8.01
N SER A 61 -8.45 15.52 8.49
CA SER A 61 -7.69 16.54 9.22
C SER A 61 -8.13 16.72 10.68
N ALA A 62 -9.08 15.92 11.18
CA ALA A 62 -9.44 15.96 12.59
C ALA A 62 -8.36 15.26 13.44
N PRO A 63 -8.03 15.80 14.63
CA PRO A 63 -6.93 15.29 15.43
C PRO A 63 -7.18 13.84 15.84
N VAL A 64 -6.10 13.07 15.84
CA VAL A 64 -6.07 11.71 16.34
C VAL A 64 -6.35 11.73 17.85
N ILE A 65 -7.42 11.08 18.30
CA ILE A 65 -7.84 11.12 19.70
C ILE A 65 -7.37 9.83 20.39
N ARG A 66 -6.55 9.95 21.43
CA ARG A 66 -6.28 8.82 22.33
C ARG A 66 -7.53 8.56 23.18
N VAL A 67 -8.12 7.39 23.02
CA VAL A 67 -9.28 6.98 23.80
C VAL A 67 -8.78 6.23 25.05
N PRO A 68 -9.19 6.65 26.26
CA PRO A 68 -8.84 5.92 27.47
C PRO A 68 -9.50 4.53 27.47
N GLU A 69 -8.82 3.56 28.09
CA GLU A 69 -9.22 2.15 28.06
C GLU A 69 -10.63 1.90 28.65
N ASN A 70 -11.09 2.69 29.60
CA ASN A 70 -12.45 2.54 30.12
C ASN A 70 -13.56 3.06 29.18
N ARG A 71 -13.22 3.66 28.03
CA ARG A 71 -14.19 4.24 27.08
C ARG A 71 -14.14 3.66 25.67
N TRP A 72 -13.21 2.75 25.38
CA TRP A 72 -13.05 2.24 24.01
C TRP A 72 -14.26 1.43 23.52
N GLU A 73 -14.93 0.66 24.38
CA GLU A 73 -16.11 -0.11 23.98
C GLU A 73 -17.27 0.78 23.54
N ALA A 74 -17.48 1.90 24.25
CA ALA A 74 -18.49 2.87 23.91
C ALA A 74 -18.20 3.53 22.55
N VAL A 75 -16.93 3.94 22.34
CA VAL A 75 -16.48 4.51 21.06
C VAL A 75 -16.64 3.51 19.92
N ARG A 76 -16.27 2.25 20.15
CA ARG A 76 -16.43 1.17 19.18
C ARG A 76 -17.89 0.94 18.78
N LYS A 77 -18.80 0.97 19.75
CA LYS A 77 -20.25 0.80 19.51
C LYS A 77 -20.87 2.01 18.81
N SER A 78 -20.37 3.22 19.08
CA SER A 78 -20.87 4.45 18.46
C SER A 78 -20.59 4.51 16.95
N GLY A 79 -19.52 3.88 16.48
CA GLY A 79 -19.10 3.93 15.07
C GLY A 79 -18.55 5.28 14.61
N GLU A 80 -18.38 6.24 15.54
CA GLU A 80 -17.93 7.61 15.25
C GLU A 80 -16.47 7.67 14.74
N CYS A 81 -15.65 6.66 15.08
CA CYS A 81 -14.29 6.56 14.59
C CYS A 81 -13.79 5.12 14.45
N GLU A 82 -12.68 4.96 13.72
CA GLU A 82 -11.98 3.69 13.62
C GLU A 82 -10.96 3.59 14.74
N LEU A 83 -11.04 2.50 15.53
CA LEU A 83 -10.01 2.17 16.51
C LEU A 83 -8.84 1.52 15.78
N MET A 84 -7.70 2.19 15.82
CA MET A 84 -6.45 1.73 15.20
C MET A 84 -5.39 1.49 16.28
N LEU A 85 -4.41 0.65 15.96
CA LEU A 85 -3.21 0.46 16.77
C LEU A 85 -2.11 1.36 16.26
N ASP A 86 -1.50 2.11 17.16
CA ASP A 86 -0.27 2.83 16.86
C ASP A 86 0.93 1.93 17.14
N ILE A 87 1.75 1.75 16.12
CA ILE A 87 2.95 0.93 16.15
C ILE A 87 4.13 1.85 15.96
N PHE A 88 4.98 1.94 16.97
CA PHE A 88 6.22 2.69 16.88
C PHE A 88 7.33 1.75 16.41
N CYS A 89 7.84 2.01 15.22
CA CYS A 89 8.92 1.27 14.59
C CYS A 89 10.28 1.81 15.03
N ASN A 90 11.29 0.94 15.06
CA ASN A 90 12.64 1.26 15.50
C ASN A 90 13.35 2.28 14.59
N ASP A 91 12.87 2.45 13.36
CA ASP A 91 13.35 3.47 12.42
C ASP A 91 12.72 4.86 12.67
N GLY A 92 11.94 5.00 13.75
CA GLY A 92 11.33 6.26 14.20
C GLY A 92 9.95 6.54 13.60
N CYS A 93 9.39 5.62 12.82
CA CYS A 93 8.07 5.80 12.22
C CYS A 93 6.92 5.28 13.08
N ILE A 94 5.75 5.89 12.89
CA ILE A 94 4.49 5.45 13.50
C ILE A 94 3.56 5.00 12.39
N PHE A 95 3.10 3.76 12.48
CA PHE A 95 2.04 3.24 11.64
C PHE A 95 0.78 3.08 12.48
N ALA A 96 -0.32 3.62 11.97
CA ALA A 96 -1.65 3.37 12.51
C ALA A 96 -2.32 2.34 11.63
N GLU A 97 -2.65 1.18 12.19
CA GLU A 97 -3.27 0.11 11.41
C GLU A 97 -4.57 -0.39 12.04
N ARG A 98 -5.52 -0.71 11.17
CA ARG A 98 -6.77 -1.34 11.57
C ARG A 98 -6.56 -2.83 11.78
N VAL A 99 -6.88 -3.31 12.96
CA VAL A 99 -6.85 -4.75 13.28
C VAL A 99 -8.23 -5.24 13.69
N SER A 100 -8.46 -6.55 13.58
CA SER A 100 -9.72 -7.17 14.01
C SER A 100 -9.88 -7.12 15.53
N SER A 101 -11.13 -7.26 16.03
CA SER A 101 -11.48 -7.27 17.46
C SER A 101 -10.53 -8.12 18.29
N GLY A 102 -10.41 -9.39 17.91
CA GLY A 102 -9.72 -10.37 18.74
C GLY A 102 -8.22 -10.12 18.78
N ILE A 103 -7.65 -9.55 17.72
CA ILE A 103 -6.23 -9.15 17.68
C ILE A 103 -6.02 -7.92 18.56
N PHE A 104 -6.94 -6.96 18.47
CA PHE A 104 -6.90 -5.74 19.23
C PHE A 104 -6.97 -5.99 20.74
N ASP A 105 -7.84 -6.89 21.18
CA ASP A 105 -8.02 -7.24 22.59
C ASP A 105 -6.82 -8.04 23.12
N ALA A 106 -6.25 -8.94 22.30
CA ALA A 106 -5.13 -9.78 22.69
C ALA A 106 -3.76 -9.06 22.79
N LEU A 107 -3.57 -7.97 22.06
CA LEU A 107 -2.29 -7.24 22.06
C LEU A 107 -2.15 -6.35 23.29
N LYS A 108 -0.94 -6.31 23.87
CA LYS A 108 -0.58 -5.40 24.97
C LYS A 108 0.29 -4.27 24.41
N VAL A 109 0.26 -3.12 25.08
CA VAL A 109 1.25 -2.07 24.82
C VAL A 109 2.65 -2.66 25.07
N GLY A 110 3.58 -2.41 24.15
CA GLY A 110 4.92 -3.02 24.15
C GLY A 110 5.02 -4.39 23.46
N SER A 111 3.92 -4.99 22.98
CA SER A 111 3.98 -6.22 22.18
C SER A 111 4.81 -6.00 20.92
N ARG A 112 5.84 -6.83 20.70
CA ARG A 112 6.75 -6.76 19.55
C ARG A 112 6.08 -7.21 18.27
N MET A 113 6.45 -6.56 17.18
CA MET A 113 5.89 -6.80 15.85
C MET A 113 6.86 -6.39 14.76
N THR A 114 6.70 -7.00 13.59
CA THR A 114 7.33 -6.59 12.34
C THR A 114 6.30 -5.88 11.49
N VAL A 115 6.62 -4.67 11.02
CA VAL A 115 5.83 -3.93 10.05
C VAL A 115 6.54 -4.02 8.70
N SER A 116 5.86 -4.60 7.72
CA SER A 116 6.22 -4.57 6.32
C SER A 116 5.57 -3.34 5.69
N TYR A 117 6.35 -2.43 5.09
CA TYR A 117 5.82 -1.24 4.43
C TYR A 117 6.47 -0.99 3.06
N ALA A 118 5.69 -0.39 2.17
CA ALA A 118 6.15 0.15 0.91
C ALA A 118 6.56 1.62 1.10
N LEU A 119 7.80 1.95 0.74
CA LEU A 119 8.32 3.31 0.69
C LEU A 119 8.29 3.82 -0.73
N ASN A 120 7.56 4.91 -0.97
CA ASN A 120 7.71 5.69 -2.19
C ASN A 120 8.97 6.55 -2.07
N GLU A 121 10.03 6.20 -2.78
CA GLU A 121 11.33 6.87 -2.68
C GLU A 121 11.28 8.32 -3.18
N ARG A 122 10.30 8.66 -4.03
CA ARG A 122 10.12 10.02 -4.55
C ARG A 122 9.41 10.94 -3.56
N THR A 123 8.33 10.49 -2.94
CA THR A 123 7.52 11.31 -2.01
C THR A 123 7.91 11.11 -0.54
N ARG A 124 8.71 10.07 -0.25
CA ARG A 124 8.99 9.54 1.09
C ARG A 124 7.74 9.06 1.83
N GLU A 125 6.62 8.89 1.13
CA GLU A 125 5.41 8.32 1.70
C GLU A 125 5.62 6.85 2.02
N ARG A 126 5.12 6.43 3.17
CA ARG A 126 5.18 5.05 3.63
C ARG A 126 3.77 4.51 3.71
N SER A 127 3.54 3.37 3.10
CA SER A 127 2.28 2.64 3.18
C SER A 127 2.52 1.32 3.90
N CYS A 128 1.82 1.08 5.00
CA CYS A 128 1.87 -0.23 5.67
C CYS A 128 1.23 -1.28 4.75
N ASP A 129 1.97 -2.36 4.47
CA ASP A 129 1.49 -3.48 3.66
C ASP A 129 1.02 -4.63 4.55
N ARG A 130 1.77 -4.92 5.62
CA ARG A 130 1.48 -6.04 6.52
C ARG A 130 2.08 -5.82 7.89
N ILE A 131 1.41 -6.32 8.93
CA ILE A 131 1.97 -6.46 10.27
C ILE A 131 2.03 -7.93 10.66
N LYS A 132 3.19 -8.36 11.14
CA LYS A 132 3.40 -9.70 11.70
C LYS A 132 3.67 -9.57 13.19
N ARG A 133 2.83 -10.22 13.99
CA ARG A 133 3.00 -10.31 15.45
C ARG A 133 4.12 -11.31 15.78
N HIS A 134 4.93 -10.97 16.77
CA HIS A 134 5.84 -11.92 17.40
C HIS A 134 5.09 -12.51 18.60
N THR A 135 4.72 -13.79 18.50
CA THR A 135 4.07 -14.54 19.60
C THR A 135 5.09 -15.03 20.59
#